data_AF-A0A2M8IT66-F1
#
_entry.id   AF-A0A2M8IT66-F1
#
_cell.length_a   1.000
_cell.length_b   1.000
_cell.length_c   1.000
_cell.angle_alpha   90.00
_cell.angle_beta   90.00
_cell.angle_gamma   90.00
#
_symmetry.space_group_name_H-M   'P 1'
#
loop_
_entity.id
_entity.type
_entity.pdbx_description
1 polymer ?
#
loop_
_entity_poly.entity_id
_entity_poly.type
_entity_poly.pdbx_seq_one_letter_code
_entity_poly.pdbx_strand_id
1 'polypeptide(L)'
;GIAARLPYLFSEGVVKGRISLQQFVIQGCVVLNRQALAIESAYGTDWMLASLTARPDTAGGVLVKMPKDGQDRRVDLPTIGVTTVEAAAQARLDGITIEAGGVLVLDRDAVRAACDRLGLFLWVREAAG
;
A
#
# COMPACT_ATOMS: atom_id res chain seq x y z
N GLY A 1 0.23 23.12 -14.26
CA GLY A 1 1.52 22.42 -14.37
C GLY A 1 1.74 21.65 -13.10
N ILE A 2 2.00 20.35 -13.21
CA ILE A 2 1.93 19.32 -12.15
C ILE A 2 3.05 19.45 -11.08
N ALA A 3 3.73 20.61 -11.04
CA ALA A 3 4.92 20.87 -10.23
C ALA A 3 4.71 21.98 -9.18
N ALA A 4 3.46 22.33 -8.83
CA ALA A 4 3.17 23.36 -7.84
C ALA A 4 1.93 23.02 -6.99
N ARG A 5 2.13 22.16 -5.97
CA ARG A 5 1.28 21.85 -4.78
C ARG A 5 1.60 20.39 -4.41
N LEU A 6 2.21 19.98 -3.30
CA LEU A 6 2.54 20.58 -2.01
C LEU A 6 3.71 19.77 -1.42
N PRO A 7 4.64 20.39 -0.67
CA PRO A 7 5.62 19.68 0.13
C PRO A 7 4.94 19.11 1.39
N TYR A 8 5.23 17.86 1.74
CA TYR A 8 5.19 17.34 3.13
C TYR A 8 4.19 17.99 4.10
N LEU A 9 2.88 17.80 3.91
CA LEU A 9 1.87 18.17 4.91
C LEU A 9 0.66 17.23 4.81
N PHE A 10 0.72 16.10 5.50
CA PHE A 10 -0.45 15.60 6.22
C PHE A 10 -0.22 15.88 7.70
N SER A 11 -0.33 17.15 8.06
CA SER A 11 -0.54 17.58 9.44
C SER A 11 -1.89 17.06 9.92
N GLU A 12 -1.88 16.25 10.99
CA GLU A 12 -3.02 15.96 11.89
C GLU A 12 -4.39 15.62 11.27
N GLY A 13 -4.40 15.03 10.07
CA GLY A 13 -5.59 14.47 9.44
C GLY A 13 -5.60 12.96 9.54
N VAL A 14 -5.35 12.41 10.73
CA VAL A 14 -5.49 10.97 11.00
C VAL A 14 -6.89 10.56 10.53
N VAL A 15 -6.98 9.65 9.57
CA VAL A 15 -8.11 8.73 9.56
C VAL A 15 -8.09 8.07 10.94
N LYS A 16 -8.86 8.64 11.88
CA LYS A 16 -9.14 8.05 13.19
C LYS A 16 -10.06 6.88 12.90
N GLY A 17 -9.47 5.83 12.37
CA GLY A 17 -10.09 4.64 11.85
C GLY A 17 -8.98 3.61 11.75
N ARG A 18 -8.97 2.68 12.69
CA ARG A 18 -8.06 1.54 12.68
C ARG A 18 -8.52 0.64 11.52
N ILE A 19 -7.76 0.61 10.42
CA ILE A 19 -7.88 -0.50 9.47
C ILE A 19 -7.23 -1.69 10.17
N SER A 20 -8.06 -2.44 10.89
CA SER A 20 -7.64 -3.62 11.63
C SER A 20 -7.69 -4.82 10.70
N LEU A 21 -6.63 -5.06 9.93
CA LEU A 21 -6.46 -6.37 9.26
C LEU A 21 -6.22 -7.50 10.26
N GLN A 22 -5.99 -7.16 11.53
CA GLN A 22 -5.61 -8.00 12.66
C GLN A 22 -6.59 -9.12 13.01
N GLN A 23 -7.84 -9.04 12.54
CA GLN A 23 -8.83 -10.11 12.72
C GLN A 23 -8.91 -11.06 11.51
N PHE A 24 -8.12 -10.82 10.46
CA PHE A 24 -8.13 -11.57 9.21
C PHE A 24 -6.70 -12.02 8.85
N VAL A 25 -6.55 -13.20 8.24
CA VAL A 25 -5.24 -13.78 7.86
C VAL A 25 -4.72 -13.13 6.55
N ILE A 26 -4.74 -11.80 6.48
CA ILE A 26 -4.45 -11.01 5.27
C ILE A 26 -3.34 -10.00 5.56
N GLN A 27 -2.43 -9.82 4.60
CA GLN A 27 -1.28 -8.93 4.75
C GLN A 27 -1.41 -7.63 3.95
N GLY A 28 -2.49 -7.47 3.18
CA GLY A 28 -2.74 -6.26 2.44
C GLY A 28 -4.18 -6.04 2.03
N CYS A 29 -4.51 -4.79 1.75
CA CYS A 29 -5.78 -4.37 1.18
C CYS A 29 -5.62 -3.07 0.39
N VAL A 30 -6.55 -2.80 -0.53
CA VAL A 30 -6.67 -1.50 -1.18
C VAL A 30 -7.85 -0.77 -0.59
N VAL A 31 -7.64 0.47 -0.15
CA VAL A 31 -8.68 1.31 0.46
C VAL A 31 -8.87 2.59 -0.34
N LEU A 32 -10.12 2.93 -0.62
CA LEU A 32 -10.55 4.21 -1.20
C LEU A 32 -11.74 4.74 -0.41
N ASN A 33 -11.75 6.03 -0.06
CA ASN A 33 -12.89 6.68 0.61
C ASN A 33 -13.42 5.90 1.83
N ARG A 34 -12.50 5.37 2.65
CA ARG A 34 -12.79 4.55 3.85
C ARG A 34 -13.44 3.19 3.56
N GLN A 35 -13.41 2.72 2.32
CA GLN A 35 -13.93 1.41 1.91
C GLN A 35 -12.80 0.53 1.39
N ALA A 36 -12.79 -0.75 1.80
CA ALA A 36 -11.89 -1.73 1.21
C ALA A 36 -12.40 -2.13 -0.17
N LEU A 37 -11.65 -1.79 -1.22
CA LEU A 37 -11.97 -2.17 -2.60
C LEU A 37 -11.52 -3.59 -2.91
N ALA A 38 -10.38 -3.99 -2.34
CA ALA A 38 -9.86 -5.35 -2.47
C ALA A 38 -9.10 -5.74 -1.21
N ILE A 39 -9.11 -7.03 -0.92
CA ILE A 39 -8.40 -7.65 0.21
C ILE A 39 -7.50 -8.73 -0.37
N GLU A 40 -6.24 -8.74 0.06
CA GLU A 40 -5.28 -9.75 -0.38
C GLU A 40 -5.69 -11.13 0.12
N SER A 41 -5.86 -12.06 -0.81
CA SER A 41 -6.22 -13.46 -0.54
C SER A 41 -5.03 -14.38 -0.75
N ALA A 42 -5.26 -15.69 -0.73
CA ALA A 42 -4.23 -16.69 -1.04
C ALA A 42 -3.64 -16.56 -2.46
N TYR A 43 -4.28 -15.83 -3.37
CA TYR A 43 -3.78 -15.58 -4.73
C TYR A 43 -2.73 -14.47 -4.80
N GLY A 44 -2.48 -13.78 -3.67
CA GLY A 44 -1.39 -12.81 -3.53
C GLY A 44 -1.72 -11.40 -4.03
N THR A 45 -0.77 -10.49 -3.77
CA THR A 45 -0.92 -9.06 -4.07
C THR A 45 -1.06 -8.77 -5.57
N ASP A 46 -0.29 -9.46 -6.41
CA ASP A 46 -0.28 -9.19 -7.85
C ASP A 46 -1.64 -9.51 -8.48
N TRP A 47 -2.22 -10.66 -8.10
CA TRP A 47 -3.57 -11.02 -8.55
C TRP A 47 -4.61 -9.99 -8.06
N MET A 48 -4.52 -9.58 -6.80
CA MET A 48 -5.42 -8.57 -6.23
C MET A 48 -5.33 -7.24 -7.00
N LEU A 49 -4.12 -6.72 -7.25
CA LEU A 49 -3.93 -5.45 -7.99
C LEU A 49 -4.38 -5.57 -9.45
N ALA A 50 -4.10 -6.71 -10.10
CA ALA A 50 -4.58 -6.96 -11.45
C ALA A 50 -6.11 -6.91 -11.54
N SER A 51 -6.83 -7.43 -10.53
CA SER A 51 -8.30 -7.38 -10.48
C SER A 51 -8.86 -5.95 -10.46
N LEU A 52 -8.08 -4.98 -9.97
CA LEU A 52 -8.48 -3.58 -9.86
C LEU A 52 -8.25 -2.77 -11.13
N THR A 53 -7.54 -3.30 -12.13
CA THR A 53 -7.27 -2.57 -13.38
C THR A 53 -8.56 -2.24 -14.16
N ALA A 54 -9.57 -3.10 -14.06
CA ALA A 54 -10.88 -2.97 -14.70
C ALA A 54 -11.96 -2.35 -13.78
N ARG A 55 -11.59 -1.77 -12.63
CA ARG A 55 -12.54 -1.14 -11.71
C ARG A 55 -13.34 0.00 -12.39
N PRO A 56 -14.65 0.14 -12.12
CA PRO A 56 -15.54 1.07 -12.83
C PRO A 56 -15.38 2.54 -12.41
N ASP A 57 -14.71 2.80 -11.30
CA ASP A 57 -14.43 4.15 -10.81
C ASP A 57 -13.13 4.71 -11.40
N THR A 58 -12.93 6.02 -11.21
CA THR A 58 -12.00 6.81 -12.01
C THR A 58 -10.54 6.53 -11.66
N ALA A 59 -10.14 6.75 -10.41
CA ALA A 59 -8.78 6.54 -9.91
C ALA A 59 -8.75 6.75 -8.38
N GLY A 60 -7.60 6.46 -7.79
CA GLY A 60 -7.22 6.78 -6.44
C GLY A 60 -7.26 5.58 -5.49
N GLY A 61 -6.94 5.86 -4.24
CA GLY A 61 -6.86 4.87 -3.17
C GLY A 61 -5.44 4.41 -2.90
N VAL A 62 -5.29 3.62 -1.84
CA VAL A 62 -3.99 3.28 -1.26
C VAL A 62 -3.90 1.79 -1.03
N LEU A 63 -2.82 1.17 -1.50
CA LEU A 63 -2.43 -0.17 -1.08
C LEU A 63 -1.83 -0.09 0.32
N VAL A 64 -2.39 -0.83 1.27
CA VAL A 64 -1.83 -0.96 2.61
C VAL A 64 -1.24 -2.36 2.76
N LYS A 65 0.02 -2.46 3.22
CA LYS A 65 0.73 -3.71 3.53
C LYS A 65 1.18 -3.70 4.99
N MET A 66 0.88 -4.74 5.75
CA MET A 66 1.28 -4.90 7.15
C MET A 66 1.36 -6.39 7.52
N PRO A 67 2.19 -6.78 8.50
CA PRO A 67 2.27 -8.17 8.91
C PRO A 67 0.96 -8.63 9.55
N LYS A 68 0.68 -9.93 9.45
CA LYS A 68 -0.46 -10.55 10.14
C LYS A 68 -0.14 -10.65 11.63
N ASP A 69 -1.17 -10.60 12.48
CA ASP A 69 -0.99 -10.84 13.91
C ASP A 69 -0.40 -12.23 14.15
N GLY A 70 0.65 -12.30 15.00
CA GLY A 70 1.36 -13.53 15.28
C GLY A 70 2.26 -14.05 14.14
N GLN A 71 2.40 -13.32 13.02
CA GLN A 71 3.35 -13.69 11.97
C GLN A 71 4.78 -13.63 12.52
N ASP A 72 5.51 -14.75 12.42
CA ASP A 72 6.93 -14.77 12.75
C ASP A 72 7.70 -14.01 11.68
N ARG A 73 8.07 -12.77 12.04
CA ARG A 73 8.81 -11.84 11.18
C ARG A 73 10.17 -12.36 10.73
N ARG A 74 10.71 -13.41 11.36
CA ARG A 74 11.98 -14.05 10.96
C ARG A 74 11.79 -15.06 9.84
N VAL A 75 10.58 -15.57 9.69
CA VAL A 75 10.22 -16.59 8.70
C VAL A 75 9.64 -15.93 7.45
N ASP A 76 8.76 -14.95 7.64
CA ASP A 76 8.06 -14.30 6.54
C ASP A 76 7.69 -12.85 6.88
N LEU A 77 7.86 -11.97 5.90
CA LEU A 77 7.43 -10.59 5.95
C LEU A 77 6.67 -10.27 4.67
N PRO A 78 5.53 -9.54 4.77
CA PRO A 78 4.94 -8.91 3.61
C PRO A 78 6.02 -8.15 2.84
N THR A 79 6.00 -8.28 1.52
CA THR A 79 7.05 -7.72 0.68
C THR A 79 6.46 -6.77 -0.36
N ILE A 80 7.18 -5.70 -0.65
CA ILE A 80 6.95 -4.83 -1.81
C ILE A 80 8.23 -4.70 -2.63
N GLY A 81 8.09 -4.57 -3.94
CA GLY A 81 9.18 -4.27 -4.86
C GLY A 81 8.71 -3.36 -5.99
N VAL A 82 9.57 -3.12 -6.98
CA VAL A 82 9.24 -2.29 -8.15
C VAL A 82 7.98 -2.79 -8.87
N THR A 83 7.81 -4.11 -8.99
CA THR A 83 6.61 -4.72 -9.60
C THR A 83 5.33 -4.36 -8.85
N THR A 84 5.37 -4.26 -7.52
CA THR A 84 4.23 -3.81 -6.72
C THR A 84 3.88 -2.34 -7.01
N VAL A 85 4.89 -1.48 -7.19
CA VAL A 85 4.67 -0.07 -7.55
C VAL A 85 4.04 0.04 -8.94
N GLU A 86 4.55 -0.72 -9.91
CA GLU A 86 4.03 -0.74 -11.27
C GLU A 86 2.59 -1.26 -11.33
N ALA A 87 2.29 -2.34 -10.61
CA ALA A 87 0.93 -2.88 -10.51
C ALA A 87 -0.03 -1.91 -9.81
N ALA A 88 0.42 -1.21 -8.76
CA ALA A 88 -0.38 -0.18 -8.09
C ALA A 88 -0.69 1.00 -9.03
N ALA A 89 0.28 1.41 -9.85
CA ALA A 89 0.08 2.44 -10.88
C ALA A 89 -0.93 1.99 -11.95
N GLN A 90 -0.83 0.74 -12.42
CA GLN A 90 -1.78 0.16 -13.38
C GLN A 90 -3.20 0.07 -12.81
N ALA A 91 -3.34 -0.20 -11.51
CA ALA A 91 -4.59 -0.16 -10.77
C ALA A 91 -5.09 1.26 -10.46
N ARG A 92 -4.40 2.29 -10.96
CA ARG A 92 -4.70 3.72 -10.80
C ARG A 92 -4.75 4.17 -9.34
N LEU A 93 -3.87 3.61 -8.49
CA LEU A 93 -3.75 3.99 -7.07
C LEU A 93 -2.89 5.25 -6.90
N ASP A 94 -3.12 5.97 -5.80
CA ASP A 94 -2.34 7.18 -5.44
C ASP A 94 -1.01 6.82 -4.76
N GLY A 95 -0.94 5.66 -4.10
CA GLY A 95 0.26 5.27 -3.37
C GLY A 95 0.16 3.98 -2.58
N ILE A 96 1.22 3.72 -1.83
CA ILE A 96 1.42 2.54 -1.00
C ILE A 96 1.73 2.98 0.43
N THR A 97 1.13 2.32 1.42
CA THR A 97 1.43 2.49 2.85
C THR A 97 1.94 1.16 3.41
N ILE A 98 3.06 1.20 4.14
CA ILE A 98 3.66 0.03 4.78
C ILE A 98 3.89 0.26 6.28
N GLU A 99 3.86 -0.81 7.08
CA GLU A 99 4.28 -0.78 8.49
C GLU A 99 5.81 -0.77 8.63
N ALA A 100 6.34 0.16 9.43
CA ALA A 100 7.75 0.23 9.81
C ALA A 100 8.22 -1.06 10.47
N GLY A 101 9.27 -1.68 9.93
CA GLY A 101 9.81 -2.95 10.45
C GLY A 101 8.89 -4.16 10.30
N GLY A 102 7.75 -4.00 9.59
CA GLY A 102 6.77 -5.06 9.34
C GLY A 102 6.64 -5.44 7.86
N VAL A 103 7.35 -4.76 6.96
CA VAL A 103 7.31 -5.02 5.51
C VAL A 103 8.73 -4.95 4.93
N LEU A 104 9.12 -5.96 4.15
CA LEU A 104 10.36 -5.96 3.38
C LEU A 104 10.19 -5.13 2.10
N VAL A 105 11.12 -4.20 1.88
CA VAL A 105 11.19 -3.42 0.64
C VAL A 105 12.37 -3.93 -0.19
N LEU A 106 12.08 -4.59 -1.31
CA LEU A 106 13.08 -5.08 -2.25
C LEU A 106 13.69 -3.89 -2.99
N ASP A 107 15.02 -3.72 -2.92
CA ASP A 107 15.75 -2.61 -3.54
C ASP A 107 15.07 -1.25 -3.30
N ARG A 108 15.31 -0.69 -2.12
CA ARG A 108 14.66 0.55 -1.66
C ARG A 108 14.85 1.71 -2.65
N ASP A 109 16.02 1.82 -3.26
CA ASP A 109 16.32 2.92 -4.18
C ASP A 109 15.57 2.74 -5.50
N ALA A 110 15.50 1.52 -6.02
CA ALA A 110 14.69 1.22 -7.20
C ALA A 110 13.19 1.43 -6.95
N VAL A 111 12.68 1.04 -5.79
CA VAL A 111 11.28 1.28 -5.40
C VAL A 111 10.98 2.77 -5.33
N ARG A 112 11.85 3.55 -4.68
CA ARG A 112 11.70 5.01 -4.61
C ARG A 112 11.70 5.63 -6.00
N ALA A 113 12.66 5.27 -6.85
CA ALA A 113 12.74 5.77 -8.22
C ALA A 113 11.49 5.39 -9.05
N ALA A 114 10.94 4.19 -8.85
CA ALA A 114 9.70 3.78 -9.49
C ALA A 114 8.50 4.60 -9.02
N CYS A 115 8.38 4.86 -7.71
CA CYS A 115 7.35 5.73 -7.13
C CYS A 115 7.42 7.13 -7.73
N ASP A 116 8.60 7.75 -7.75
CA ASP A 116 8.82 9.08 -8.32
C ASP A 116 8.47 9.12 -9.81
N ARG A 117 8.92 8.12 -10.58
CA ARG A 117 8.63 8.00 -12.03
C ARG A 117 7.14 7.87 -12.33
N LEU A 118 6.40 7.11 -11.52
CA LEU A 118 5.01 6.77 -11.76
C LEU A 118 4.03 7.72 -11.03
N GLY A 119 4.53 8.63 -10.20
CA GLY A 119 3.72 9.58 -9.45
C GLY A 119 2.99 8.96 -8.24
N LEU A 120 3.50 7.86 -7.68
CA LEU A 120 2.95 7.24 -6.48
C LEU A 120 3.72 7.71 -5.25
N PHE A 121 3.01 7.94 -4.13
CA PHE A 121 3.68 8.10 -2.85
C PHE A 121 3.95 6.74 -2.19
N LEU A 122 5.03 6.66 -1.40
CA LEU A 122 5.28 5.57 -0.46
C LEU A 122 5.32 6.16 0.95
N TRP A 123 4.41 5.70 1.81
CA TRP A 123 4.36 6.12 3.21
C TRP A 123 4.71 4.96 4.15
N VAL A 124 5.58 5.23 5.11
CA VAL A 124 5.91 4.31 6.20
C VAL A 124 5.20 4.79 7.45
N ARG A 125 4.32 3.96 8.01
CA ARG A 125 3.63 4.24 9.27
C ARG A 125 4.28 3.48 10.42
N GLU A 126 4.20 4.05 11.61
CA GLU A 126 4.55 3.33 12.84
C GLU A 126 3.60 2.15 13.08
N ALA A 127 4.15 1.10 13.69
CA ALA A 127 3.36 -0.03 14.18
C ALA A 127 2.34 0.46 15.22
N ALA A 128 1.14 -0.10 15.20
CA ALA A 128 0.18 0.18 16.27
C ALA A 128 0.64 -0.56 17.53
N GLY A 129 1.06 0.20 18.54
CA GLY A 129 1.32 -0.32 19.90
C GLY A 129 0.05 -0.78 20.61
#